data_AF-A0A0C3BJ55-F1
#
_entry.id   AF-A0A0C3BJ55-F1
#
_cell.length_a   1.000
_cell.length_b   1.000
_cell.length_c   1.000
_cell.angle_alpha   90.00
_cell.angle_beta   90.00
_cell.angle_gamma   90.00
#
_symmetry.space_group_name_H-M   'P 1'
#
loop_
_entity.id
_entity.type
_entity.pdbx_description
1 polymer ?
#
loop_
_entity_poly.entity_id
_entity_poly.type
_entity_poly.pdbx_seq_one_letter_code
_entity_poly.pdbx_strand_id
1 'polypeptide(L)'
;MGFDWAISTMPYGPTLQKCRMLLHQFLSRNVMEHHHNNIVLETHQLVLGLIDSLDNYFNHMRRYSSIHHSQANSLQINVNSLGDHYIKLTDDKSKALTIAGEPGAFFVNFIPSLQYIPEWFPGAGFKHKAREWCKLCQAMLNDPYKMTKHKILEGTTHSSMTSDLIELYTTRDGVIDSKDDIVASATILYAASSNTSVATITSFILALVLYPEVQTRRQEELDCVIRTGWLPTFDDQPNLPYIECIVKETLRYVRFQSKRPS
;
A
#
# COMPACT_ATOMS: atom_id res chain seq x y z
N MET A 1 -8.50 -19.62 -1.91
CA MET A 1 -8.09 -18.85 -0.70
C MET A 1 -8.54 -17.39 -0.74
N GLY A 2 -9.22 -16.92 -1.80
CA GLY A 2 -9.75 -15.55 -1.88
C GLY A 2 -8.75 -14.51 -2.38
N PHE A 3 -7.57 -14.93 -2.86
CA PHE A 3 -6.50 -14.06 -3.37
C PHE A 3 -6.50 -13.92 -4.90
N ASP A 4 -7.51 -14.45 -5.59
CA ASP A 4 -7.53 -14.56 -7.06
C ASP A 4 -7.59 -13.18 -7.75
N TRP A 5 -8.00 -12.15 -7.00
CA TRP A 5 -8.02 -10.73 -7.41
C TRP A 5 -6.64 -10.05 -7.30
N ALA A 6 -5.66 -10.63 -6.63
CA ALA A 6 -4.37 -9.99 -6.42
C ALA A 6 -3.48 -10.21 -7.65
N ILE A 7 -3.14 -9.13 -8.37
CA ILE A 7 -2.26 -9.17 -9.56
C ILE A 7 -0.89 -9.83 -9.32
N SER A 8 -0.43 -9.91 -8.07
CA SER A 8 0.81 -10.59 -7.68
C SER A 8 0.72 -12.11 -7.81
N THR A 9 -0.48 -12.68 -7.74
CA THR A 9 -0.74 -14.13 -7.77
C THR A 9 -1.61 -14.54 -8.95
N MET A 10 -2.13 -13.59 -9.73
CA MET A 10 -2.90 -13.88 -10.94
C MET A 10 -2.06 -14.60 -12.00
N PRO A 11 -2.63 -15.58 -12.70
CA PRO A 11 -2.02 -16.11 -13.91
C PRO A 11 -1.99 -15.04 -15.00
N TYR A 12 -1.06 -15.16 -15.94
CA TYR A 12 -1.02 -14.28 -17.09
C TYR A 12 -2.27 -14.45 -17.95
N GLY A 13 -2.97 -13.36 -18.24
CA GLY A 13 -4.21 -13.36 -19.01
C GLY A 13 -4.88 -11.98 -19.10
N PRO A 14 -6.06 -11.90 -19.73
CA PRO A 14 -6.76 -10.63 -19.98
C PRO A 14 -7.05 -9.83 -18.71
N THR A 15 -7.47 -10.49 -17.62
CA THR A 15 -7.74 -9.84 -16.33
C THR A 15 -6.49 -9.19 -15.74
N LEU A 16 -5.35 -9.88 -15.77
CA LEU A 16 -4.07 -9.32 -15.31
C LEU A 16 -3.65 -8.13 -16.17
N GLN A 17 -3.77 -8.25 -17.50
CA GLN A 17 -3.44 -7.16 -18.43
C GLN A 17 -4.30 -5.92 -18.15
N LYS A 18 -5.60 -6.10 -17.92
CA LYS A 18 -6.54 -5.03 -17.61
C LYS A 18 -6.25 -4.36 -16.27
N CYS A 19 -6.05 -5.13 -15.20
CA CYS A 19 -5.67 -4.56 -13.90
C CYS A 19 -4.33 -3.79 -13.98
N ARG A 20 -3.34 -4.33 -14.72
CA ARG A 20 -2.07 -3.61 -14.96
C ARG A 20 -2.25 -2.33 -15.75
N MET A 21 -3.11 -2.32 -16.76
CA MET A 21 -3.44 -1.12 -17.52
C MET A 21 -4.07 -0.05 -16.62
N LEU A 22 -5.05 -0.40 -15.78
CA LEU A 22 -5.68 0.53 -14.84
C LEU A 22 -4.68 1.11 -13.84
N LEU A 23 -3.81 0.26 -13.27
CA LEU A 23 -2.72 0.71 -12.40
C LEU A 23 -1.75 1.64 -13.10
N HIS A 24 -1.36 1.33 -14.34
CA HIS A 24 -0.43 2.16 -15.11
C HIS A 24 -1.01 3.52 -15.47
N GLN A 25 -2.32 3.60 -15.76
CA GLN A 25 -3.00 4.87 -16.00
C GLN A 25 -2.86 5.79 -14.77
N PHE A 26 -3.11 5.25 -13.58
CA PHE A 26 -3.03 5.99 -12.33
C PHE A 26 -1.58 6.30 -11.89
N LEU A 27 -0.65 5.33 -12.03
CA LEU A 27 0.74 5.48 -11.60
C LEU A 27 1.64 6.16 -12.65
N SER A 28 1.04 6.70 -13.72
CA SER A 28 1.78 7.48 -14.71
C SER A 28 2.36 8.75 -14.09
N ARG A 29 3.54 9.18 -14.56
CA ARG A 29 4.26 10.32 -13.97
C ARG A 29 3.38 11.58 -13.86
N ASN A 30 2.65 11.90 -14.91
CA ASN A 30 1.78 13.08 -14.98
C ASN A 30 0.65 13.03 -13.93
N VAL A 31 0.11 11.85 -13.62
CA VAL A 31 -0.93 11.69 -12.60
C VAL A 31 -0.31 11.80 -11.20
N MET A 32 0.87 11.22 -11.00
CA MET A 32 1.57 11.29 -9.70
C MET A 32 1.94 12.71 -9.28
N GLU A 33 2.22 13.62 -10.23
CA GLU A 33 2.48 15.04 -9.93
C GLU A 33 1.30 15.71 -9.20
N HIS A 34 0.06 15.30 -9.49
CA HIS A 34 -1.13 15.82 -8.81
C HIS A 34 -1.21 15.37 -7.34
N HIS A 35 -0.49 14.31 -6.97
CA HIS A 35 -0.46 13.79 -5.61
C HIS A 35 0.71 14.32 -4.76
N HIS A 36 1.64 15.07 -5.36
CA HIS A 36 2.80 15.63 -4.67
C HIS A 36 2.41 16.47 -3.44
N ASN A 37 1.39 17.33 -3.58
CA ASN A 37 0.93 18.16 -2.47
C ASN A 37 0.42 17.33 -1.29
N ASN A 38 -0.33 16.26 -1.55
CA ASN A 38 -0.80 15.37 -0.49
C ASN A 38 0.38 14.67 0.18
N ILE A 39 1.38 14.21 -0.60
CA ILE A 39 2.61 13.59 -0.07
C ILE A 39 3.35 14.56 0.85
N VAL A 40 3.50 15.83 0.47
CA VAL A 40 4.14 16.86 1.30
C VAL A 40 3.36 17.08 2.59
N LEU A 41 2.03 17.22 2.52
CA LEU A 41 1.18 17.43 3.69
C LEU A 41 1.27 16.30 4.71
N GLU A 42 1.17 15.04 4.25
CA GLU A 42 1.32 13.88 5.13
C GLU A 42 2.76 13.73 5.65
N THR A 43 3.76 14.13 4.87
CA THR A 43 5.16 14.16 5.33
C THR A 43 5.31 15.13 6.49
N HIS A 44 4.68 16.31 6.42
CA HIS A 44 4.67 17.26 7.54
C HIS A 44 4.00 16.67 8.78
N GLN A 45 2.86 15.99 8.61
CA GLN A 45 2.19 15.31 9.72
C GLN A 45 3.05 14.21 10.35
N LEU A 46 3.77 13.42 9.54
CA LEU A 46 4.71 12.41 10.01
C LEU A 46 5.84 13.06 10.83
N VAL A 47 6.46 14.12 10.30
CA VAL A 47 7.53 14.84 11.00
C VAL A 47 7.04 15.43 12.32
N LEU A 48 5.86 16.06 12.33
CA LEU A 48 5.27 16.58 13.56
C LEU A 48 4.99 15.47 14.58
N GLY A 49 4.47 14.32 14.15
CA GLY A 49 4.25 13.16 15.01
C GLY A 49 5.56 12.60 15.60
N LEU A 50 6.61 12.53 14.79
CA LEU A 50 7.94 12.10 15.25
C LEU A 50 8.54 13.08 16.27
N ILE A 51 8.33 14.38 16.10
CA ILE A 51 8.78 15.41 17.07
C ILE A 51 8.01 15.28 18.39
N ASP A 52 6.70 15.05 18.31
CA ASP A 52 5.82 14.95 19.49
C ASP A 52 6.11 13.67 20.30
N SER A 53 6.28 12.53 19.63
CA SER A 53 6.58 11.26 20.31
C SER A 53 7.47 10.34 19.48
N LEU A 54 8.76 10.32 19.77
CA LEU A 54 9.71 9.38 19.16
C LEU A 54 9.42 7.93 19.55
N ASP A 55 8.93 7.67 20.77
CA ASP A 55 8.61 6.30 21.24
C ASP A 55 7.53 5.63 20.40
N ASN A 56 6.68 6.43 19.72
CA ASN A 56 5.59 5.96 18.88
C ASN A 56 5.92 6.01 17.37
N TYR A 57 7.19 6.10 17.00
CA TYR A 57 7.63 6.32 15.61
C TYR A 57 7.00 5.33 14.61
N PHE A 58 6.85 4.06 15.01
CA PHE A 58 6.32 3.03 14.12
C PHE A 58 4.84 3.26 13.79
N ASN A 59 4.04 3.73 14.75
CA ASN A 59 2.65 4.09 14.50
C ASN A 59 2.54 5.36 13.65
N HIS A 60 3.44 6.32 13.82
CA HIS A 60 3.52 7.50 12.94
C HIS A 60 3.85 7.10 11.50
N MET A 61 4.79 6.16 11.27
CA MET A 61 5.07 5.64 9.94
C MET A 61 3.90 4.83 9.36
N ARG A 62 3.23 4.03 10.18
CA ARG A 62 2.01 3.32 9.77
C ARG A 62 0.90 4.29 9.38
N ARG A 63 0.74 5.40 10.11
CA ARG A 63 -0.17 6.48 9.73
C ARG A 63 0.20 7.07 8.40
N TYR A 64 1.47 7.35 8.15
CA TYR A 64 1.91 7.91 6.87
C TYR A 64 1.51 7.01 5.68
N SER A 65 1.44 5.69 5.88
CA SER A 65 0.94 4.75 4.86
C SER A 65 -0.54 4.93 4.48
N SER A 66 -1.32 5.67 5.30
CA SER A 66 -2.70 6.08 4.99
C SER A 66 -2.81 6.86 3.69
N ILE A 67 -1.73 7.53 3.28
CA ILE A 67 -1.69 8.32 2.05
C ILE A 67 -2.00 7.47 0.82
N HIS A 68 -1.46 6.25 0.79
CA HIS A 68 -1.65 5.31 -0.31
C HIS A 68 -3.10 4.83 -0.36
N HIS A 69 -3.75 4.73 0.80
CA HIS A 69 -5.17 4.43 0.87
C HIS A 69 -6.02 5.60 0.37
N SER A 70 -5.65 6.83 0.74
CA SER A 70 -6.30 8.04 0.25
C SER A 70 -6.15 8.19 -1.26
N GLN A 71 -4.96 7.91 -1.81
CA GLN A 71 -4.70 7.91 -3.25
C GLN A 71 -5.44 6.79 -3.99
N ALA A 72 -5.59 5.61 -3.37
CA ALA A 72 -6.29 4.49 -3.97
C ALA A 72 -7.83 4.64 -3.93
N ASN A 73 -8.39 5.13 -2.82
CA ASN A 73 -9.83 5.03 -2.53
C ASN A 73 -10.48 6.36 -2.08
N SER A 74 -9.81 7.51 -2.08
CA SER A 74 -10.35 8.78 -1.54
C SER A 74 -10.70 8.70 -0.04
N LEU A 75 -10.07 7.77 0.66
CA LEU A 75 -10.32 7.50 2.07
C LEU A 75 -9.10 7.94 2.88
N GLN A 76 -9.26 9.02 3.63
CA GLN A 76 -8.32 9.36 4.67
C GLN A 76 -8.50 8.39 5.83
N ILE A 77 -7.47 7.61 6.10
CA ILE A 77 -7.41 6.70 7.23
C ILE A 77 -6.92 7.51 8.44
N ASN A 78 -7.84 7.84 9.36
CA ASN A 78 -7.47 8.43 10.65
C ASN A 78 -7.07 7.31 11.62
N VAL A 79 -5.87 7.37 12.19
CA VAL A 79 -5.23 6.32 13.02
C VAL A 79 -5.84 6.13 14.42
N ASN A 80 -7.07 6.61 14.64
CA ASN A 80 -7.76 6.47 15.92
C ASN A 80 -9.04 5.59 15.85
N SER A 81 -9.40 5.03 14.68
CA SER A 81 -10.44 3.96 14.56
C SER A 81 -10.43 3.21 13.22
N LEU A 82 -10.72 3.92 12.12
CA LEU A 82 -10.75 3.37 10.75
C LEU A 82 -9.34 3.05 10.24
N GLY A 83 -8.39 3.91 10.64
CA GLY A 83 -6.98 3.61 10.93
C GLY A 83 -6.60 2.16 11.05
N ASP A 84 -6.84 1.72 12.27
CA ASP A 84 -6.39 0.45 12.78
C ASP A 84 -7.10 -0.70 12.09
N HIS A 85 -8.35 -0.50 11.65
CA HIS A 85 -9.08 -1.52 10.92
C HIS A 85 -8.42 -1.88 9.59
N TYR A 86 -8.13 -0.89 8.73
CA TYR A 86 -7.54 -1.16 7.41
C TYR A 86 -6.08 -1.60 7.50
N ILE A 87 -5.32 -1.01 8.42
CA ILE A 87 -3.94 -1.43 8.70
C ILE A 87 -3.93 -2.89 9.20
N LYS A 88 -4.85 -3.24 10.10
CA LYS A 88 -4.99 -4.61 10.59
C LYS A 88 -5.41 -5.57 9.48
N LEU A 89 -6.34 -5.18 8.61
CA LEU A 89 -6.71 -5.99 7.45
C LEU A 89 -5.51 -6.26 6.53
N THR A 90 -4.67 -5.26 6.27
CA THR A 90 -3.43 -5.46 5.48
C THR A 90 -2.41 -6.36 6.16
N ASP A 91 -2.27 -6.26 7.49
CA ASP A 91 -1.38 -7.14 8.26
C ASP A 91 -1.87 -8.58 8.30
N ASP A 92 -3.16 -8.78 8.58
CA ASP A 92 -3.77 -10.10 8.65
C ASP A 92 -3.77 -10.78 7.28
N LYS A 93 -3.97 -10.01 6.19
CA LYS A 93 -3.76 -10.49 4.81
C LYS A 93 -2.31 -10.92 4.59
N SER A 94 -1.34 -10.09 4.98
CA SER A 94 0.09 -10.41 4.79
C SER A 94 0.47 -11.69 5.51
N LYS A 95 0.02 -11.88 6.76
CA LYS A 95 0.19 -13.12 7.53
C LYS A 95 -0.46 -14.31 6.84
N ALA A 96 -1.71 -14.16 6.39
CA ALA A 96 -2.43 -15.21 5.67
C ALA A 96 -1.69 -15.63 4.39
N LEU A 97 -1.16 -14.66 3.63
CA LEU A 97 -0.39 -14.93 2.42
C LEU A 97 0.94 -15.65 2.72
N THR A 98 1.66 -15.25 3.78
CA THR A 98 2.89 -15.92 4.22
C THR A 98 2.62 -17.38 4.58
N ILE A 99 1.58 -17.65 5.38
CA ILE A 99 1.21 -19.02 5.78
C ILE A 99 0.75 -19.83 4.55
N ALA A 100 -0.01 -19.20 3.63
CA ALA A 100 -0.46 -19.85 2.40
C ALA A 100 0.69 -20.23 1.45
N GLY A 101 1.73 -19.40 1.39
CA GLY A 101 2.90 -19.58 0.53
C GLY A 101 3.99 -20.48 1.11
N GLU A 102 3.91 -20.83 2.39
CA GLU A 102 4.91 -21.68 3.06
C GLU A 102 4.91 -23.10 2.47
N PRO A 103 6.05 -23.58 1.93
CA PRO A 103 6.14 -24.92 1.36
C PRO A 103 5.78 -25.98 2.41
N GLY A 104 4.79 -26.81 2.11
CA GLY A 104 4.35 -27.88 3.03
C GLY A 104 3.29 -27.45 4.06
N ALA A 105 2.91 -26.17 4.15
CA ALA A 105 1.89 -25.72 5.10
C ALA A 105 0.51 -26.36 4.86
N PHE A 106 0.20 -26.71 3.61
CA PHE A 106 -1.06 -27.32 3.23
C PHE A 106 -0.89 -28.45 2.22
N PHE A 107 -1.16 -29.69 2.65
CA PHE A 107 -1.11 -30.87 1.77
C PHE A 107 -2.07 -30.78 0.58
N VAL A 108 -3.16 -30.01 0.68
CA VAL A 108 -4.12 -29.81 -0.44
C VAL A 108 -3.46 -29.16 -1.66
N ASN A 109 -2.35 -28.43 -1.48
CA ASN A 109 -1.60 -27.85 -2.59
C ASN A 109 -0.83 -28.92 -3.39
N PHE A 110 -0.52 -30.07 -2.78
CA PHE A 110 0.19 -31.19 -3.42
C PHE A 110 -0.76 -32.32 -3.84
N ILE A 111 -1.85 -32.50 -3.10
CA ILE A 111 -2.85 -33.55 -3.33
C ILE A 111 -4.22 -32.87 -3.49
N PRO A 112 -4.60 -32.48 -4.72
CA PRO A 112 -5.83 -31.72 -4.96
C PRO A 112 -7.10 -32.42 -4.47
N SER A 113 -7.13 -33.76 -4.43
CA SER A 113 -8.29 -34.52 -3.95
C SER A 113 -8.65 -34.23 -2.49
N LEU A 114 -7.71 -33.74 -1.67
CA LEU A 114 -7.98 -33.33 -0.30
C LEU A 114 -8.99 -32.18 -0.20
N GLN A 115 -9.20 -31.39 -1.27
CA GLN A 115 -10.19 -30.30 -1.29
C GLN A 115 -11.63 -30.79 -1.06
N TYR A 116 -11.93 -32.06 -1.35
CA TYR A 116 -13.27 -32.63 -1.24
C TYR A 116 -13.56 -33.24 0.14
N ILE A 117 -12.57 -33.34 1.02
CA ILE A 117 -12.74 -33.96 2.35
C ILE A 117 -13.70 -33.13 3.22
N PRO A 118 -14.64 -33.75 3.95
CA PRO A 118 -15.56 -33.02 4.84
C PRO A 118 -14.83 -32.19 5.91
N GLU A 119 -15.41 -31.07 6.33
CA GLU A 119 -14.79 -30.13 7.27
C GLU A 119 -14.53 -30.71 8.67
N TRP A 120 -15.30 -31.74 9.06
CA TRP A 120 -15.15 -32.43 10.34
C TRP A 120 -13.98 -33.42 10.35
N PHE A 121 -13.38 -33.74 9.20
CA PHE A 121 -12.35 -34.76 9.09
C PHE A 121 -11.00 -34.28 9.68
N PRO A 122 -10.25 -35.14 10.38
CA PRO A 122 -8.93 -34.80 10.91
C PRO A 122 -7.99 -34.31 9.81
N GLY A 123 -7.43 -33.10 9.96
CA GLY A 123 -6.57 -32.47 8.95
C GLY A 123 -7.30 -31.56 7.96
N ALA A 124 -8.64 -31.46 7.99
CA ALA A 124 -9.41 -30.52 7.16
C ALA A 124 -9.41 -29.06 7.68
N GLY A 125 -8.59 -28.74 8.68
CA GLY A 125 -8.50 -27.39 9.28
C GLY A 125 -8.15 -26.28 8.29
N PHE A 126 -7.53 -26.62 7.15
CA PHE A 126 -7.28 -25.68 6.05
C PHE A 126 -8.56 -25.08 5.47
N LYS A 127 -9.70 -25.79 5.50
CA LYS A 127 -10.99 -25.28 5.02
C LYS A 127 -11.54 -24.17 5.91
N HIS A 128 -11.26 -24.22 7.21
CA HIS A 128 -11.62 -23.16 8.13
C HIS A 128 -10.78 -21.91 7.87
N LYS A 129 -9.44 -22.06 7.83
CA LYS A 129 -8.51 -20.97 7.48
C LYS A 129 -8.84 -20.34 6.13
N ALA A 130 -9.12 -21.15 5.10
CA ALA A 130 -9.48 -20.65 3.78
C ALA A 130 -10.77 -19.80 3.78
N ARG A 131 -11.76 -20.14 4.62
CA ARG A 131 -12.99 -19.34 4.77
C ARG A 131 -12.72 -18.03 5.49
N GLU A 132 -11.93 -18.05 6.56
CA GLU A 132 -11.53 -16.83 7.27
C GLU A 132 -10.75 -15.88 6.35
N TRP A 133 -9.77 -16.40 5.62
CA TRP A 133 -8.98 -15.61 4.67
C TRP A 133 -9.82 -15.08 3.50
N CYS A 134 -10.81 -15.85 3.03
CA CYS A 134 -11.75 -15.38 2.02
C CYS A 134 -12.58 -14.19 2.53
N LYS A 135 -13.09 -14.25 3.77
CA LYS A 135 -13.81 -13.13 4.41
C LYS A 135 -12.94 -11.89 4.54
N LEU A 136 -11.68 -12.06 4.96
CA LEU A 136 -10.71 -10.96 5.05
C LEU A 136 -10.47 -10.30 3.68
N CYS A 137 -10.25 -11.10 2.63
CA CYS A 137 -10.06 -10.60 1.28
C CYS A 137 -11.30 -9.86 0.75
N GLN A 138 -12.51 -10.39 1.03
CA GLN A 138 -13.76 -9.75 0.65
C GLN A 138 -13.96 -8.41 1.38
N ALA A 139 -13.63 -8.31 2.66
CA ALA A 139 -13.69 -7.05 3.42
C ALA A 139 -12.75 -6.00 2.82
N MET A 140 -11.49 -6.40 2.53
CA MET A 140 -10.49 -5.51 1.92
C MET A 140 -10.92 -4.93 0.57
N LEU A 141 -11.63 -5.71 -0.26
CA LEU A 141 -12.13 -5.24 -1.55
C LEU A 141 -13.38 -4.37 -1.37
N ASN A 142 -14.36 -4.85 -0.60
CA ASN A 142 -15.70 -4.28 -0.61
C ASN A 142 -15.84 -3.04 0.28
N ASP A 143 -15.17 -3.00 1.42
CA ASP A 143 -15.40 -1.95 2.41
C ASP A 143 -14.86 -0.59 1.93
N PRO A 144 -13.63 -0.48 1.40
CA PRO A 144 -13.15 0.78 0.82
C PRO A 144 -14.04 1.22 -0.32
N TYR A 145 -14.35 0.32 -1.26
CA TYR A 145 -15.17 0.63 -2.43
C TYR A 145 -16.56 1.18 -2.04
N LYS A 146 -17.24 0.55 -1.06
CA LYS A 146 -18.55 1.01 -0.59
C LYS A 146 -18.46 2.40 0.01
N MET A 147 -17.43 2.66 0.83
CA MET A 147 -17.23 3.97 1.45
C MET A 147 -16.90 5.05 0.40
N THR A 148 -16.04 4.76 -0.57
CA THR A 148 -15.74 5.67 -1.68
C THR A 148 -17.00 5.96 -2.49
N LYS A 149 -17.77 4.95 -2.85
CA LYS A 149 -19.03 5.12 -3.58
C LYS A 149 -20.03 5.97 -2.79
N HIS A 150 -20.13 5.78 -1.48
CA HIS A 150 -20.98 6.60 -0.62
C HIS A 150 -20.58 8.08 -0.67
N LYS A 151 -19.28 8.37 -0.50
CA LYS A 151 -18.78 9.75 -0.60
C LYS A 151 -19.01 10.36 -1.98
N ILE A 152 -18.99 9.56 -3.06
CA ILE A 152 -19.25 10.06 -4.41
C ILE A 152 -20.70 10.53 -4.49
N LEU A 153 -21.63 9.72 -3.99
CA LEU A 153 -23.06 10.05 -3.95
C LEU A 153 -23.35 11.27 -3.08
N GLU A 154 -22.59 11.46 -2.00
CA GLU A 154 -22.70 12.64 -1.13
C GLU A 154 -22.05 13.91 -1.69
N GLY A 155 -21.26 13.80 -2.77
CA GLY A 155 -20.50 14.93 -3.33
C GLY A 155 -19.32 15.38 -2.44
N THR A 156 -18.88 14.55 -1.50
CA THR A 156 -17.79 14.83 -0.54
C THR A 156 -16.47 14.14 -0.90
N THR A 157 -16.38 13.56 -2.10
CA THR A 157 -15.20 12.81 -2.56
C THR A 157 -14.10 13.71 -3.07
N HIS A 158 -12.86 13.38 -2.72
CA HIS A 158 -11.65 13.93 -3.35
C HIS A 158 -11.15 12.96 -4.44
N SER A 159 -10.38 13.44 -5.42
CA SER A 159 -9.81 12.58 -6.47
C SER A 159 -8.93 11.46 -5.90
N SER A 160 -9.12 10.27 -6.45
CA SER A 160 -8.36 9.03 -6.19
C SER A 160 -8.51 8.07 -7.36
N MET A 161 -7.68 7.03 -7.39
CA MET A 161 -7.78 5.98 -8.39
C MET A 161 -9.19 5.42 -8.51
N THR A 162 -9.85 5.12 -7.39
CA THR A 162 -11.19 4.55 -7.40
C THR A 162 -12.25 5.55 -7.87
N SER A 163 -12.22 6.79 -7.38
CA SER A 163 -13.22 7.78 -7.81
C SER A 163 -13.11 8.10 -9.29
N ASP A 164 -11.88 8.28 -9.76
CA ASP A 164 -11.60 8.73 -11.11
C ASP A 164 -11.90 7.61 -12.12
N LEU A 165 -11.57 6.35 -11.76
CA LEU A 165 -11.95 5.19 -12.57
C LEU A 165 -13.45 4.90 -12.52
N ILE A 166 -14.14 5.11 -11.38
CA ILE A 166 -15.59 4.99 -11.34
C ILE A 166 -16.21 6.01 -12.28
N GLU A 167 -15.79 7.28 -12.23
CA GLU A 167 -16.30 8.33 -13.12
C GLU A 167 -16.07 7.98 -14.60
N LEU A 168 -14.86 7.53 -14.95
CA LEU A 168 -14.48 7.20 -16.32
C LEU A 168 -15.22 5.97 -16.89
N TYR A 169 -15.48 4.96 -16.06
CA TYR A 169 -16.09 3.69 -16.48
C TYR A 169 -17.59 3.58 -16.14
N THR A 170 -18.21 4.64 -15.62
CA THR A 170 -19.67 4.68 -15.45
C THR A 170 -20.34 4.92 -16.80
N THR A 171 -21.16 3.97 -17.23
CA THR A 171 -21.96 4.09 -18.45
C THR A 171 -23.13 5.07 -18.25
N ARG A 172 -23.77 5.47 -19.36
CA ARG A 172 -24.95 6.36 -19.33
C ARG A 172 -26.10 5.82 -18.48
N ASP A 173 -26.19 4.51 -18.34
CA ASP A 173 -27.22 3.83 -17.53
C ASP A 173 -26.81 3.71 -16.04
N GLY A 174 -25.68 4.30 -15.64
CA GLY A 174 -25.17 4.26 -14.27
C GLY A 174 -24.47 2.94 -13.88
N VAL A 175 -24.21 2.06 -14.86
CA VAL A 175 -23.49 0.80 -14.64
C VAL A 175 -21.98 1.07 -14.72
N ILE A 176 -21.25 0.65 -13.69
CA ILE A 176 -19.78 0.75 -13.68
C ILE A 176 -19.23 -0.45 -14.44
N ASP A 177 -18.76 -0.23 -15.66
CA ASP A 177 -18.02 -1.26 -16.39
C ASP A 177 -16.72 -1.59 -15.63
N SER A 178 -16.27 -2.84 -15.71
CA SER A 178 -14.98 -3.24 -15.13
C SER A 178 -14.84 -3.04 -13.60
N LYS A 179 -15.97 -2.94 -12.87
CA LYS A 179 -16.00 -2.67 -11.42
C LYS A 179 -15.01 -3.55 -10.64
N ASP A 180 -15.04 -4.87 -10.86
CA ASP A 180 -14.22 -5.79 -10.08
C ASP A 180 -12.71 -5.59 -10.34
N ASP A 181 -12.34 -5.24 -11.58
CA ASP A 181 -10.95 -4.91 -11.95
C ASP A 181 -10.50 -3.60 -11.30
N ILE A 182 -11.38 -2.59 -11.24
CA ILE A 182 -11.11 -1.30 -10.56
C ILE A 182 -10.88 -1.53 -9.08
N VAL A 183 -11.79 -2.24 -8.41
CA VAL A 183 -11.70 -2.54 -6.98
C VAL A 183 -10.44 -3.36 -6.66
N ALA A 184 -10.15 -4.39 -7.46
CA ALA A 184 -8.94 -5.18 -7.30
C ALA A 184 -7.66 -4.34 -7.46
N SER A 185 -7.64 -3.44 -8.45
CA SER A 185 -6.50 -2.57 -8.75
C SER A 185 -6.27 -1.53 -7.65
N ALA A 186 -7.32 -0.88 -7.15
CA ALA A 186 -7.19 0.05 -6.02
C ALA A 186 -6.76 -0.67 -4.73
N THR A 187 -7.32 -1.85 -4.47
CA THR A 187 -7.00 -2.62 -3.26
C THR A 187 -5.55 -3.09 -3.27
N ILE A 188 -5.02 -3.54 -4.42
CA ILE A 188 -3.62 -3.95 -4.49
C ILE A 188 -2.66 -2.76 -4.38
N LEU A 189 -3.02 -1.60 -4.94
CA LEU A 189 -2.21 -0.38 -4.81
C LEU A 189 -1.95 -0.03 -3.34
N TYR A 190 -3.01 -0.02 -2.52
CA TYR A 190 -2.88 0.20 -1.07
C TYR A 190 -2.15 -0.95 -0.37
N ALA A 191 -2.54 -2.20 -0.64
CA ALA A 191 -1.98 -3.35 0.06
C ALA A 191 -0.46 -3.52 -0.20
N ALA A 192 0.01 -3.24 -1.41
CA ALA A 192 1.42 -3.38 -1.78
C ALA A 192 2.31 -2.23 -1.25
N SER A 193 1.75 -1.04 -1.08
CA SER A 193 2.48 0.18 -0.68
C SER A 193 2.53 0.37 0.84
N SER A 194 1.49 -0.08 1.56
CA SER A 194 1.36 0.13 3.01
C SER A 194 2.59 -0.33 3.81
N ASN A 195 2.93 -1.62 3.73
CA ASN A 195 4.04 -2.19 4.49
C ASN A 195 5.41 -1.86 3.88
N THR A 196 5.52 -1.75 2.57
CA THR A 196 6.80 -1.51 1.88
C THR A 196 7.31 -0.09 2.11
N SER A 197 6.44 0.92 2.12
CA SER A 197 6.83 2.30 2.46
C SER A 197 7.28 2.43 3.91
N VAL A 198 6.56 1.79 4.86
CA VAL A 198 6.95 1.80 6.27
C VAL A 198 8.34 1.18 6.45
N ALA A 199 8.59 0.01 5.86
CA ALA A 199 9.89 -0.65 5.92
C ALA A 199 11.01 0.22 5.31
N THR A 200 10.73 0.90 4.20
CA THR A 200 11.71 1.77 3.52
C THR A 200 12.05 3.00 4.36
N ILE A 201 11.05 3.69 4.91
CA ILE A 201 11.26 4.87 5.76
C ILE A 201 11.99 4.49 7.05
N THR A 202 11.59 3.37 7.68
CA THR A 202 12.28 2.87 8.89
C THR A 202 13.75 2.57 8.59
N SER A 203 14.02 1.91 7.46
CA SER A 203 15.39 1.57 7.04
C SER A 203 16.21 2.81 6.70
N PHE A 204 15.60 3.82 6.09
CA PHE A 204 16.23 5.12 5.83
C PHE A 204 16.67 5.80 7.13
N ILE A 205 15.76 5.89 8.12
CA ILE A 205 16.09 6.50 9.42
C ILE A 205 17.19 5.71 10.12
N LEU A 206 17.09 4.38 10.14
CA LEU A 206 18.13 3.53 10.70
C LEU A 206 19.48 3.75 10.02
N ALA A 207 19.51 3.86 8.69
CA ALA A 207 20.74 4.14 7.95
C ALA A 207 21.33 5.51 8.33
N LEU A 208 20.52 6.55 8.46
CA LEU A 208 21.01 7.87 8.90
C LEU A 208 21.59 7.84 10.32
N VAL A 209 20.99 7.06 11.23
CA VAL A 209 21.52 6.88 12.60
C VAL A 209 22.86 6.13 12.61
N LEU A 210 23.02 5.13 11.73
CA LEU A 210 24.24 4.33 11.65
C LEU A 210 25.39 5.03 10.91
N TYR A 211 25.07 5.96 10.00
CA TYR A 211 26.03 6.66 9.13
C TYR A 211 25.86 8.19 9.28
N PRO A 212 26.27 8.78 10.42
CA PRO A 212 26.07 10.20 10.70
C PRO A 212 26.76 11.11 9.67
N GLU A 213 27.87 10.69 9.08
CA GLU A 213 28.56 11.42 8.01
C GLU A 213 27.70 11.60 6.75
N VAL A 214 26.86 10.60 6.43
CA VAL A 214 25.88 10.69 5.34
C VAL A 214 24.78 11.67 5.71
N GLN A 215 24.34 11.65 6.98
CA GLN A 215 23.32 12.59 7.47
C GLN A 215 23.81 14.04 7.40
N THR A 216 25.05 14.33 7.82
CA THR A 216 25.64 15.68 7.77
C THR A 216 25.73 16.17 6.33
N ARG A 217 26.30 15.37 5.42
CA ARG A 217 26.43 15.77 4.01
C ARG A 217 25.07 15.95 3.32
N ARG A 218 24.06 15.18 3.71
CA ARG A 218 22.67 15.37 3.25
C ARG A 218 22.11 16.72 3.70
N GLN A 219 22.38 17.12 4.94
CA GLN A 219 21.95 18.41 5.47
C GLN A 219 22.65 19.57 4.75
N GLU A 220 23.95 19.45 4.48
CA GLU A 220 24.70 20.45 3.70
C GLU A 220 24.10 20.67 2.30
N GLU A 221 23.76 19.59 1.58
CA GLU A 221 23.09 19.72 0.28
C GLU A 221 21.72 20.41 0.40
N LEU A 222 20.91 20.03 1.39
CA LEU A 222 19.61 20.66 1.64
C LEU A 222 19.75 22.16 1.93
N ASP A 223 20.69 22.53 2.81
CA ASP A 223 20.90 23.92 3.23
C ASP A 223 21.46 24.79 2.08
N CYS A 224 22.17 24.19 1.12
CA CYS A 224 22.64 24.89 -0.08
C CYS A 224 21.54 25.15 -1.11
N VAL A 225 20.55 24.24 -1.22
CA VAL A 225 19.50 24.31 -2.25
C VAL A 225 18.25 25.01 -1.74
N ILE A 226 17.88 24.73 -0.49
CA ILE A 226 16.63 25.18 0.10
C ILE A 226 16.90 26.41 0.96
N ARG A 227 16.13 27.47 0.72
CA ARG A 227 16.22 28.70 1.51
C ARG A 227 15.83 28.42 2.97
N THR A 228 16.60 28.96 3.91
CA THR A 228 16.30 28.92 5.34
C THR A 228 14.85 29.35 5.63
N GLY A 229 14.14 28.54 6.42
CA GLY A 229 12.73 28.78 6.77
C GLY A 229 11.71 28.19 5.80
N TRP A 230 12.16 27.54 4.72
CA TRP A 230 11.30 26.81 3.78
C TRP A 230 11.47 25.30 3.94
N LEU A 231 10.43 24.55 3.62
CA LEU A 231 10.47 23.08 3.58
C LEU A 231 10.64 22.61 2.12
N PRO A 232 11.31 21.47 1.91
CA PRO A 232 11.51 20.91 0.57
C PRO A 232 10.19 20.62 -0.15
N THR A 233 10.14 20.89 -1.45
CA THR A 233 9.07 20.42 -2.33
C THR A 233 9.63 19.50 -3.43
N PHE A 234 8.74 18.92 -4.24
CA PHE A 234 9.15 18.11 -5.39
C PHE A 234 9.86 18.92 -6.48
N ASP A 235 9.68 20.25 -6.52
CA ASP A 235 10.35 21.13 -7.47
C ASP A 235 11.86 21.26 -7.18
N ASP A 236 12.27 21.01 -5.94
CA ASP A 236 13.68 21.02 -5.52
C ASP A 236 14.42 19.74 -5.91
N GLN A 237 13.69 18.64 -6.17
CA GLN A 237 14.26 17.31 -6.39
C GLN A 237 15.37 17.27 -7.46
N PRO A 238 15.26 17.95 -8.63
CA PRO A 238 16.32 17.94 -9.64
C PRO A 238 17.65 18.55 -9.16
N ASN A 239 17.60 19.38 -8.11
CA ASN A 239 18.76 20.05 -7.53
C ASN A 239 19.33 19.31 -6.30
N LEU A 240 18.78 18.14 -5.93
CA LEU A 240 19.18 17.36 -4.75
C LEU A 240 19.77 15.98 -5.14
N PRO A 241 20.86 15.92 -5.94
CA PRO A 241 21.40 14.67 -6.47
C PRO A 241 21.97 13.73 -5.39
N TYR A 242 22.52 14.25 -4.30
CA TYR A 242 23.04 13.42 -3.21
C TYR A 242 21.90 12.77 -2.42
N ILE A 243 20.83 13.50 -2.12
CA ILE A 243 19.60 12.92 -1.56
C ILE A 243 19.03 11.84 -2.48
N GLU A 244 18.99 12.07 -3.79
CA GLU A 244 18.53 11.05 -4.74
C GLU A 244 19.38 9.77 -4.65
N CYS A 245 20.70 9.91 -4.49
CA CYS A 245 21.59 8.79 -4.24
C CYS A 245 21.26 8.05 -2.94
N ILE A 246 20.99 8.77 -1.84
CA ILE A 246 20.64 8.16 -0.54
C ILE A 246 19.31 7.38 -0.66
N VAL A 247 18.31 7.93 -1.36
CA VAL A 247 17.03 7.25 -1.59
C VAL A 247 17.25 5.96 -2.38
N LYS A 248 18.03 6.01 -3.48
CA LYS A 248 18.38 4.82 -4.27
C LYS A 248 19.11 3.78 -3.44
N GLU A 249 20.06 4.20 -2.61
CA GLU A 249 20.85 3.31 -1.77
C GLU A 249 20.02 2.68 -0.66
N THR A 250 19.08 3.43 -0.07
CA THR A 250 18.11 2.90 0.89
C THR A 250 17.27 1.79 0.25
N LEU A 251 16.71 2.04 -0.93
CA LEU A 251 15.93 1.04 -1.66
C LEU A 251 16.75 -0.19 -2.01
N ARG A 252 18.04 -0.02 -2.34
CA ARG A 252 18.98 -1.12 -2.53
C ARG A 252 19.09 -1.95 -1.24
N TYR A 253 19.37 -1.33 -0.09
CA TYR A 253 19.53 -2.02 1.20
C TYR A 253 18.29 -2.78 1.65
N VAL A 254 17.10 -2.18 1.55
CA VAL A 254 15.81 -2.82 1.92
C VAL A 254 15.62 -4.12 1.14
N ARG A 255 15.97 -4.13 -0.15
CA ARG A 255 15.90 -5.32 -1.00
C ARG A 255 16.91 -6.41 -0.61
N PHE A 256 18.05 -6.04 -0.01
CA PHE A 256 19.06 -7.00 0.44
C PHE A 256 18.71 -7.65 1.78
N GLN A 257 18.08 -6.92 2.71
CA GLN A 257 17.69 -7.49 4.01
C GLN A 257 16.59 -8.54 3.87
N SER A 258 15.67 -8.42 2.91
CA SER A 258 14.61 -9.42 2.68
C SER A 258 15.09 -10.78 2.13
N LYS A 259 16.38 -10.89 1.76
CA LYS A 259 16.98 -12.12 1.21
C LYS A 259 17.89 -12.86 2.18
N ARG A 260 18.15 -12.34 3.38
CA ARG A 260 18.95 -13.08 4.38
C ARG A 260 18.00 -13.96 5.20
N PRO A 261 18.07 -15.30 5.08
CA PRO A 261 17.44 -16.16 6.08
C PRO A 261 18.12 -15.89 7.43
N SER A 262 17.29 -15.66 8.45
CA SER A 262 17.68 -15.70 9.86
C SER A 262 18.19 -17.09 10.24
#